data_AF-A0A2D3RFD4-F1
#
_entry.id   AF-A0A2D3RFD4-F1
#
_cell.length_a   1.000
_cell.length_b   1.000
_cell.length_c   1.000
_cell.angle_alpha   90.00
_cell.angle_beta   90.00
_cell.angle_gamma   90.00
#
_symmetry.space_group_name_H-M   'P 1'
#
loop_
_entity.id
_entity.type
_entity.pdbx_description
1 polymer ?
#
loop_
_entity_poly.entity_id
_entity_poly.type
_entity_poly.pdbx_seq_one_letter_code
_entity_poly.pdbx_strand_id
1 'polypeptide(L)'
;MPRDQSTSRPDPRSSFVQNRRISRIPAFTPVPLRPRADGWSPVRQAEFIGLLAQTRCVKKAAALVGMSRDSAYRLRRKPGAEEFVAAWDMIMGVPTSQQRKVTLETLFQRLRQGSYRPILRGGRYVGTIRKPDNSALLTLLGRLDRLLPPEGDPGEEPEGYRKEKRASV
;
A
#
# COMPACT_ATOMS: atom_id res chain seq x y z
N MET A 1 10.11 19.05 49.70
CA MET A 1 9.93 19.72 48.38
C MET A 1 9.24 18.75 47.43
N PRO A 2 8.06 19.07 46.90
CA PRO A 2 7.26 18.16 46.10
C PRO A 2 7.88 17.96 44.70
N ARG A 3 7.95 16.72 44.22
CA ARG A 3 8.37 16.41 42.84
C ARG A 3 7.25 16.86 41.90
N ASP A 4 7.57 17.82 41.04
CA ASP A 4 6.72 18.28 39.96
C ASP A 4 6.45 17.13 38.97
N GLN A 5 5.19 16.68 38.93
CA GLN A 5 4.65 15.77 37.94
C GLN A 5 4.20 16.58 36.72
N SER A 6 5.13 16.86 35.81
CA SER A 6 4.79 17.49 34.53
C SER A 6 5.45 16.77 33.35
N THR A 7 5.34 15.44 33.28
CA THR A 7 5.46 14.74 31.98
C THR A 7 4.17 14.95 31.19
N SER A 8 3.91 16.20 30.80
CA SER A 8 2.78 16.55 29.94
C SER A 8 2.95 15.81 28.62
N ARG A 9 1.96 14.97 28.27
CA ARG A 9 1.91 14.28 26.98
C ARG A 9 2.02 15.36 25.89
N PRO A 10 3.04 15.32 25.01
CA PRO A 10 3.29 16.43 24.11
C PRO A 10 2.07 16.66 23.21
N ASP A 11 1.68 17.93 23.08
CA ASP A 11 0.50 18.33 22.30
C ASP A 11 0.56 17.68 20.91
N PRO A 12 -0.47 16.92 20.50
CA PRO A 12 -0.52 16.33 19.15
C PRO A 12 -0.39 17.36 18.01
N ARG A 13 -0.62 18.65 18.28
CA ARG A 13 -0.44 19.76 17.33
C ARG A 13 0.98 20.36 17.32
N SER A 14 1.85 19.97 18.25
CA SER A 14 3.25 20.41 18.25
C SER A 14 3.96 20.00 16.97
N SER A 15 4.74 20.93 16.40
CA SER A 15 5.52 20.72 15.18
C SER A 15 6.46 19.52 15.29
N PHE A 16 7.03 19.26 16.49
CA PHE A 16 7.88 18.09 16.74
C PHE A 16 7.12 16.77 16.63
N VAL A 17 5.93 16.67 17.23
CA VAL A 17 5.08 15.46 17.18
C VAL A 17 4.60 15.21 15.75
N GLN A 18 4.20 16.27 15.05
CA GLN A 18 3.81 16.19 13.64
C GLN A 18 4.98 15.75 12.75
N ASN A 19 6.16 16.35 12.92
CA ASN A 19 7.33 16.01 12.10
C ASN A 19 7.79 14.56 12.34
N ARG A 20 7.64 14.02 13.55
CA ARG A 20 7.92 12.61 13.87
C ARG A 20 6.93 11.66 13.20
N ARG A 21 5.63 12.00 13.17
CA ARG A 21 4.60 11.22 12.43
C ARG A 21 4.88 11.25 10.93
N ILE A 22 5.23 12.42 10.40
CA ILE A 22 5.53 12.65 8.99
C ILE A 22 6.82 11.94 8.56
N SER A 23 7.80 11.75 9.45
CA SER A 23 9.00 10.97 9.15
C SER A 23 8.72 9.48 8.92
N ARG A 24 7.50 9.00 9.23
CA ARG A 24 7.07 7.60 9.06
C ARG A 24 5.89 7.49 8.10
N ILE A 25 5.99 8.08 6.91
CA ILE A 25 5.04 7.80 5.83
C ILE A 25 5.10 6.30 5.51
N PRO A 26 3.96 5.59 5.52
CA PRO A 26 3.92 4.19 5.14
C PRO A 26 4.33 4.04 3.67
N ALA A 27 4.93 2.90 3.35
CA ALA A 27 5.04 2.51 1.95
C ALA A 27 3.62 2.33 1.39
N PHE A 28 3.42 2.73 0.14
CA PHE A 28 2.13 2.59 -0.52
C PHE A 28 2.30 2.06 -1.94
N THR A 29 1.29 1.35 -2.42
CA THR A 29 1.15 1.00 -3.83
C THR A 29 0.61 2.21 -4.60
N PRO A 30 1.30 2.67 -5.66
CA PRO A 30 0.83 3.74 -6.51
C PRO A 30 -0.54 3.45 -7.14
N VAL A 31 -1.26 4.50 -7.51
CA VAL A 31 -2.50 4.36 -8.27
C VAL A 31 -2.18 3.78 -9.65
N PRO A 32 -2.84 2.68 -10.06
CA PRO A 32 -2.67 2.10 -11.40
C PRO A 32 -3.17 3.08 -12.46
N LEU A 33 -2.25 3.62 -13.26
CA LEU A 33 -2.57 4.50 -14.38
C LEU A 33 -1.91 4.02 -15.66
N ARG A 34 -2.54 4.36 -16.79
CA ARG A 34 -1.92 4.18 -18.11
C ARG A 34 -0.64 5.03 -18.17
N PRO A 35 0.52 4.45 -18.51
CA PRO A 35 1.76 5.20 -18.59
C PRO A 35 1.66 6.30 -19.65
N ARG A 36 2.05 7.52 -19.28
CA ARG A 36 2.18 8.69 -20.15
C ARG A 36 3.40 9.49 -19.71
N ALA A 37 4.12 10.10 -20.64
CA ALA A 37 5.34 10.87 -20.35
C ALA A 37 5.06 12.09 -19.45
N ASP A 38 3.94 12.75 -19.71
CA ASP A 38 3.41 13.91 -18.97
C ASP A 38 2.47 13.52 -17.82
N GLY A 39 2.30 12.22 -17.55
CA GLY A 39 1.32 11.70 -16.61
C GLY A 39 1.84 11.47 -15.19
N TRP A 40 0.93 11.04 -14.33
CA TRP A 40 1.24 10.58 -12.98
C TRP A 40 1.94 9.22 -13.01
N SER A 41 3.27 9.24 -13.06
CA SER A 41 4.09 8.04 -12.88
C SER A 41 4.11 7.60 -11.41
N PRO A 42 4.35 6.31 -11.12
CA PRO A 42 4.58 5.82 -9.76
C PRO A 42 5.57 6.66 -8.94
N VAL A 43 6.66 7.07 -9.58
CA VAL A 43 7.71 7.90 -8.96
C VAL A 43 7.17 9.28 -8.61
N ARG A 44 6.47 9.95 -9.53
CA ARG A 44 5.84 11.26 -9.28
C ARG A 44 4.80 11.21 -8.17
N GLN A 45 4.05 10.11 -8.05
CA GLN A 45 3.09 9.94 -6.95
C GLN A 45 3.81 9.87 -5.59
N ALA A 46 4.92 9.16 -5.51
CA ALA A 46 5.72 9.06 -4.29
C ALA A 46 6.45 10.37 -3.94
N GLU A 47 7.03 11.04 -4.94
CA GLU A 47 7.60 12.39 -4.79
C GLU A 47 6.54 13.36 -4.27
N PHE A 48 5.34 13.32 -4.85
CA PHE A 48 4.24 14.18 -4.44
C PHE A 48 3.89 13.96 -2.95
N ILE A 49 3.80 12.72 -2.49
CA ILE A 49 3.52 12.41 -1.08
C ILE A 49 4.67 12.92 -0.18
N GLY A 50 5.92 12.74 -0.57
CA GLY A 50 7.08 13.27 0.16
C GLY A 50 7.09 14.80 0.25
N LEU A 51 6.80 15.47 -0.86
CA LEU A 51 6.72 16.92 -0.94
C LEU A 51 5.48 17.48 -0.25
N LEU A 52 4.36 16.75 -0.24
CA LEU A 52 3.16 17.11 0.53
C LEU A 52 3.45 17.05 2.03
N ALA A 53 4.21 16.05 2.47
CA ALA A 53 4.69 15.94 3.84
C ALA A 53 5.58 17.12 4.24
N GLN A 54 6.51 17.52 3.37
CA GLN A 54 7.39 18.66 3.61
C GLN A 54 6.65 20.01 3.58
N THR A 55 5.79 20.23 2.58
CA THR A 55 5.21 21.56 2.31
C THR A 55 3.86 21.78 2.97
N ARG A 56 3.14 20.71 3.31
CA ARG A 56 1.75 20.71 3.81
C ARG A 56 0.78 21.47 2.90
N CYS A 57 1.15 21.73 1.65
CA CYS A 57 0.40 22.51 0.68
C CYS A 57 0.28 21.72 -0.62
N VAL A 58 -0.93 21.26 -0.92
CA VAL A 58 -1.22 20.45 -2.12
C VAL A 58 -0.82 21.17 -3.41
N LYS A 59 -1.12 22.47 -3.51
CA LYS A 59 -0.78 23.28 -4.68
C LYS A 59 0.73 23.33 -4.91
N LYS A 60 1.50 23.55 -3.84
CA LYS A 60 2.97 23.63 -3.90
C LYS A 60 3.59 22.27 -4.19
N ALA A 61 3.14 21.22 -3.52
CA ALA A 61 3.61 19.86 -3.76
C ALA A 61 3.34 19.38 -5.19
N ALA A 62 2.14 19.65 -5.72
CA ALA A 62 1.79 19.30 -7.11
C ALA A 62 2.67 20.06 -8.11
N ALA A 63 2.87 21.36 -7.91
CA ALA A 63 3.73 22.16 -8.79
C ALA A 63 5.19 21.65 -8.82
N LEU A 64 5.72 21.24 -7.65
CA LEU A 64 7.09 20.72 -7.56
C LEU A 64 7.30 19.38 -8.29
N VAL A 65 6.25 18.58 -8.50
CA VAL A 65 6.30 17.36 -9.33
C VAL A 65 5.86 17.58 -10.79
N GLY A 66 5.66 18.84 -11.20
CA GLY A 66 5.20 19.19 -12.54
C GLY A 66 3.72 18.87 -12.82
N MET A 67 2.88 18.83 -11.78
CA MET A 67 1.45 18.50 -11.88
C MET A 67 0.55 19.63 -11.39
N SER A 68 -0.69 19.63 -11.86
CA SER A 68 -1.71 20.56 -11.34
C SER A 68 -2.36 20.01 -10.06
N ARG A 69 -2.76 20.92 -9.16
CA ARG A 69 -3.54 20.58 -7.95
C ARG A 69 -4.78 19.75 -8.29
N ASP A 70 -5.49 20.13 -9.35
CA ASP A 70 -6.74 19.48 -9.73
C ASP A 70 -6.49 18.06 -10.26
N SER A 71 -5.37 17.82 -10.96
CA SER A 71 -4.96 16.48 -11.37
C SER A 71 -4.64 15.57 -10.16
N ALA A 72 -4.04 16.12 -9.09
CA ALA A 72 -3.79 15.37 -7.85
C ALA A 72 -5.10 14.96 -7.16
N TYR A 73 -6.11 15.84 -7.14
CA TYR A 73 -7.43 15.47 -6.62
C TYR A 73 -8.17 14.47 -7.51
N ARG A 74 -7.99 14.54 -8.84
CA ARG A 74 -8.51 13.51 -9.76
C ARG A 74 -7.85 12.15 -9.48
N LEU A 75 -6.55 12.12 -9.22
CA LEU A 75 -5.80 10.92 -8.84
C LEU A 75 -6.37 10.30 -7.54
N ARG A 76 -6.64 11.12 -6.52
CA ARG A 76 -7.21 10.68 -5.23
C ARG A 76 -8.58 9.99 -5.36
N ARG A 77 -9.33 10.24 -6.43
CA ARG A 77 -10.66 9.63 -6.68
C ARG A 77 -10.62 8.39 -7.57
N LYS A 78 -9.45 7.99 -8.08
CA LYS A 78 -9.34 6.83 -8.97
C LYS A 78 -9.49 5.51 -8.18
N PRO A 79 -10.00 4.45 -8.82
CA PRO A 79 -9.95 3.11 -8.24
C PRO A 79 -8.48 2.69 -8.06
N GLY A 80 -8.16 2.01 -6.95
CA GLY A 80 -6.78 1.63 -6.64
C GLY A 80 -5.96 2.74 -5.96
N ALA A 81 -6.57 3.88 -5.62
CA ALA A 81 -5.89 4.99 -4.94
C ALA A 81 -5.90 4.88 -3.41
N GLU A 82 -6.39 3.78 -2.83
CA GLU A 82 -6.70 3.66 -1.41
C GLU A 82 -5.47 3.89 -0.52
N GLU A 83 -4.33 3.28 -0.86
CA GLU A 83 -3.10 3.48 -0.07
C GLU A 83 -2.49 4.86 -0.27
N PHE A 84 -2.61 5.42 -1.48
CA PHE A 84 -2.20 6.79 -1.76
C PHE A 84 -3.04 7.78 -0.94
N VAL A 85 -4.35 7.55 -0.83
CA VAL A 85 -5.27 8.34 0.02
C VAL A 85 -4.90 8.17 1.49
N ALA A 86 -4.60 6.95 1.96
CA ALA A 86 -4.20 6.71 3.33
C ALA A 86 -2.90 7.45 3.70
N ALA A 87 -1.89 7.44 2.82
CA ALA A 87 -0.66 8.20 3.01
C ALA A 87 -0.93 9.71 3.01
N TRP A 88 -1.77 10.20 2.11
CA TRP A 88 -2.19 11.60 2.04
C TRP A 88 -2.91 12.04 3.33
N ASP A 89 -3.90 11.28 3.76
CA ASP A 89 -4.73 11.61 4.93
C ASP A 89 -3.91 11.55 6.22
N MET A 90 -2.96 10.60 6.33
CA MET A 90 -1.98 10.56 7.42
C MET A 90 -1.17 11.86 7.51
N ILE A 91 -0.67 12.34 6.37
CA ILE A 91 0.07 13.61 6.31
C ILE A 91 -0.83 14.76 6.73
N MET A 92 -2.08 14.79 6.25
CA MET A 92 -3.05 15.83 6.58
C MET A 92 -3.57 15.77 8.02
N GLY A 93 -3.33 14.67 8.74
CA GLY A 93 -3.82 14.47 10.11
C GLY A 93 -5.32 14.16 10.18
N VAL A 94 -5.89 13.65 9.08
CA VAL A 94 -7.30 13.25 9.01
C VAL A 94 -7.39 11.76 9.35
N PRO A 95 -8.22 11.36 10.34
CA PRO A 95 -8.35 9.94 10.69
C PRO A 95 -8.92 9.15 9.50
N THR A 96 -8.23 8.07 9.13
CA THR A 96 -8.57 7.25 7.98
C THR A 96 -9.63 6.22 8.37
N SER A 97 -10.85 6.30 7.81
CA SER A 97 -11.95 5.37 8.07
C SER A 97 -12.11 4.26 7.02
N GLN A 98 -11.12 4.06 6.14
CA GLN A 98 -11.26 3.14 5.00
C GLN A 98 -10.42 1.87 5.19
N GLN A 99 -10.88 0.96 6.05
CA GLN A 99 -10.55 -0.45 5.89
C GLN A 99 -11.35 -0.99 4.71
N ARG A 100 -10.67 -1.52 3.69
CA ARG A 100 -11.34 -2.05 2.49
C ARG A 100 -10.87 -3.44 2.12
N LYS A 101 -11.81 -4.17 1.49
CA LYS A 101 -11.68 -5.52 0.98
C LYS A 101 -10.58 -5.58 -0.08
N VAL A 102 -9.49 -6.25 0.26
CA VAL A 102 -8.41 -6.59 -0.66
C VAL A 102 -8.87 -7.80 -1.49
N THR A 103 -8.95 -7.70 -2.82
CA THR A 103 -9.24 -8.83 -3.72
C THR A 103 -7.93 -9.48 -4.23
N LEU A 104 -8.02 -10.68 -4.84
CA LEU A 104 -6.84 -11.32 -5.47
C LEU A 104 -6.26 -10.46 -6.60
N GLU A 105 -7.12 -9.87 -7.43
CA GLU A 105 -6.71 -8.95 -8.50
C GLU A 105 -5.96 -7.73 -7.95
N THR A 106 -6.46 -7.11 -6.87
CA THR A 106 -5.75 -6.01 -6.21
C THR A 106 -4.37 -6.45 -5.72
N LEU A 107 -4.23 -7.66 -5.17
CA LEU A 107 -2.94 -8.18 -4.70
C LEU A 107 -1.95 -8.41 -5.85
N PHE A 108 -2.39 -9.01 -6.96
CA PHE A 108 -1.55 -9.15 -8.16
C PHE A 108 -1.10 -7.80 -8.70
N GLN A 109 -1.99 -6.81 -8.72
CA GLN A 109 -1.65 -5.47 -9.19
C GLN A 109 -0.62 -4.79 -8.29
N ARG A 110 -0.75 -4.94 -6.97
CA ARG A 110 0.25 -4.48 -5.98
C ARG A 110 1.61 -5.11 -6.21
N LEU A 111 1.65 -6.42 -6.43
CA LEU A 111 2.89 -7.15 -6.72
C LEU A 111 3.60 -6.63 -7.96
N ARG A 112 2.85 -6.42 -9.06
CA ARG A 112 3.42 -5.92 -10.32
C ARG A 112 4.03 -4.53 -10.17
N GLN A 113 3.39 -3.65 -9.39
CA GLN A 113 3.86 -2.28 -9.22
C GLN A 113 4.97 -2.16 -8.19
N GLY A 114 4.88 -2.95 -7.12
CA GLY A 114 5.68 -2.80 -5.92
C GLY A 114 5.22 -1.63 -5.05
N SER A 115 5.79 -1.56 -3.86
CA SER A 115 5.55 -0.50 -2.88
C SER A 115 6.56 0.63 -3.04
N TYR A 116 6.09 1.87 -2.90
CA TYR A 116 6.92 3.07 -2.94
C TYR A 116 6.90 3.74 -1.58
N ARG A 117 8.09 4.07 -1.08
CA ARG A 117 8.26 4.75 0.20
C ARG A 117 9.03 6.06 0.02
N PRO A 118 8.39 7.22 0.25
CA PRO A 118 9.10 8.49 0.32
C PRO A 118 9.94 8.54 1.61
N ILE A 119 11.19 8.96 1.48
CA ILE A 119 12.11 9.17 2.60
C ILE A 119 12.13 10.66 2.95
N LEU A 120 11.90 10.95 4.23
CA LEU A 120 12.12 12.27 4.79
C LEU A 120 13.26 12.27 5.79
N ARG A 121 14.09 13.31 5.74
CA ARG A 121 15.14 13.60 6.72
C ARG A 121 14.92 15.00 7.28
N GLY A 122 14.68 15.10 8.58
CA GLY A 122 14.39 16.39 9.23
C GLY A 122 13.17 17.13 8.67
N GLY A 123 12.16 16.40 8.17
CA GLY A 123 10.96 16.98 7.55
C GLY A 123 11.13 17.41 6.09
N ARG A 124 12.30 17.19 5.49
CA ARG A 124 12.54 17.44 4.05
C ARG A 124 12.52 16.14 3.28
N TYR A 125 11.89 16.15 2.10
CA TYR A 125 11.92 15.03 1.17
C TYR A 125 13.32 14.89 0.58
N VAL A 126 13.86 13.67 0.61
CA VAL A 126 15.22 13.35 0.13
C VAL A 126 15.20 12.39 -1.06
N GLY A 127 14.19 11.55 -1.17
CA GLY A 127 14.07 10.60 -2.28
C GLY A 127 13.00 9.55 -2.05
N THR A 128 12.86 8.64 -3.01
CA THR A 128 11.89 7.55 -2.96
C THR A 128 12.60 6.22 -3.12
N ILE A 129 12.25 5.23 -2.29
CA ILE A 129 12.65 3.83 -2.49
C ILE A 129 11.47 3.04 -3.02
N ARG A 130 11.69 2.28 -4.09
CA ARG A 130 10.79 1.22 -4.55
C ARG A 130 11.22 -0.11 -3.95
N LYS A 131 10.28 -0.87 -3.39
CA LYS A 131 10.51 -2.23 -2.91
C LYS A 131 9.44 -3.19 -3.44
N PRO A 132 9.77 -4.46 -3.65
CA PRO A 132 8.75 -5.51 -3.82
C PRO A 132 7.76 -5.49 -2.65
N ASP A 133 6.47 -5.70 -2.95
CA ASP A 133 5.43 -5.77 -1.91
C ASP A 133 5.33 -7.20 -1.35
N ASN A 134 6.24 -7.52 -0.43
CA ASN A 134 6.29 -8.84 0.21
C ASN A 134 5.04 -9.14 1.03
N SER A 135 4.39 -8.12 1.60
CA SER A 135 3.15 -8.29 2.37
C SER A 135 2.01 -8.71 1.46
N ALA A 136 1.88 -8.09 0.28
CA ALA A 136 0.93 -8.53 -0.74
C ALA A 136 1.25 -9.96 -1.22
N LEU A 137 2.53 -10.31 -1.38
CA LEU A 137 2.95 -11.65 -1.82
C LEU A 137 2.49 -12.72 -0.85
N LEU A 138 2.84 -12.57 0.43
CA LEU A 138 2.50 -13.53 1.48
C LEU A 138 0.97 -13.62 1.67
N THR A 139 0.26 -12.50 1.56
CA THR A 139 -1.21 -12.48 1.63
C THR A 139 -1.84 -13.24 0.46
N LEU A 140 -1.29 -13.07 -0.74
CA LEU A 140 -1.76 -13.76 -1.94
C LEU A 140 -1.50 -15.27 -1.84
N LEU A 141 -0.27 -15.66 -1.49
CA LEU A 141 0.10 -17.07 -1.30
C LEU A 141 -0.81 -17.75 -0.30
N GLY A 142 -0.99 -17.16 0.90
CA GLY A 142 -1.87 -17.73 1.92
C GLY A 142 -3.36 -17.73 1.56
N ARG A 143 -3.80 -17.01 0.51
CA ARG A 143 -5.17 -17.12 -0.01
C ARG A 143 -5.28 -18.17 -1.10
N LEU A 144 -4.29 -18.27 -1.97
CA LEU A 144 -4.24 -19.31 -3.00
C LEU A 144 -4.12 -20.69 -2.38
N ASP A 145 -3.30 -20.83 -1.35
CA ASP A 145 -3.15 -22.06 -0.55
C ASP A 145 -4.49 -22.54 0.04
N ARG A 146 -5.32 -21.60 0.52
CA ARG A 146 -6.68 -21.91 1.02
C ARG A 146 -7.70 -22.25 -0.07
N LEU A 147 -7.42 -21.91 -1.33
CA LEU A 147 -8.29 -22.18 -2.46
C LEU A 147 -7.90 -23.45 -3.22
N LEU A 148 -6.65 -23.90 -3.07
CA LEU A 148 -6.22 -25.20 -3.55
C LEU A 148 -6.90 -26.25 -2.67
N PRO A 149 -7.64 -27.22 -3.22
CA PRO A 149 -8.05 -28.38 -2.44
C PRO A 149 -6.80 -29.04 -1.84
N PRO A 150 -6.89 -29.70 -0.66
CA PRO A 150 -5.78 -30.53 -0.21
C PRO A 150 -5.44 -31.47 -1.37
N GLU A 151 -4.16 -31.52 -1.76
CA GLU A 151 -3.67 -32.52 -2.71
C GLU A 151 -4.30 -33.85 -2.30
N GLY A 152 -5.16 -34.40 -3.16
CA GLY A 152 -5.70 -35.73 -2.95
C GLY A 152 -4.51 -36.66 -2.77
N ASP A 153 -4.55 -37.48 -1.72
CA ASP A 153 -3.44 -38.34 -1.36
C ASP A 153 -2.91 -39.06 -2.62
N PRO A 154 -1.64 -38.85 -3.03
CA PRO A 154 -1.08 -39.57 -4.17
C PRO A 154 -1.02 -41.10 -3.95
N GLY A 155 -1.48 -41.60 -2.80
CA GLY A 155 -1.66 -43.02 -2.47
C GLY A 155 -3.06 -43.61 -2.65
N GLU A 156 -4.08 -42.87 -3.11
CA GLU A 156 -5.41 -43.46 -3.35
C GLU A 156 -5.42 -44.20 -4.71
N GLU A 157 -4.91 -45.44 -4.71
CA GLU A 157 -5.17 -46.36 -5.82
C GLU A 157 -6.69 -46.48 -6.02
N PRO A 158 -7.19 -46.44 -7.26
CA PRO A 158 -8.60 -46.69 -7.51
C PRO A 158 -8.95 -48.14 -7.13
N GLU A 159 -9.48 -48.32 -5.91
CA GLU A 159 -10.18 -49.53 -5.50
C GLU A 159 -11.30 -49.80 -6.51
N GLY A 160 -11.13 -50.83 -7.34
CA GLY A 160 -12.26 -51.42 -8.06
C GLY A 160 -12.04 -51.79 -9.52
N TYR A 161 -10.88 -52.29 -9.94
CA TYR A 161 -10.87 -53.21 -11.08
C TYR A 161 -11.34 -54.59 -10.61
N ARG A 162 -12.65 -54.73 -10.34
CA ARG A 162 -13.30 -56.03 -10.17
C ARG A 162 -13.14 -56.77 -11.50
N LYS A 163 -12.16 -57.68 -11.58
CA LYS A 163 -12.06 -58.65 -12.67
C LYS A 163 -13.32 -59.50 -12.65
N GLU A 164 -14.27 -59.17 -13.51
CA GLU A 164 -15.39 -60.04 -13.88
C GLU A 164 -14.76 -61.33 -14.45
N LYS A 165 -14.81 -62.42 -13.69
CA LYS A 165 -14.51 -63.74 -14.24
C LYS A 165 -15.62 -64.06 -15.23
N ARG A 166 -15.35 -63.90 -16.53
CA ARG A 166 -16.08 -64.61 -17.57
C ARG A 166 -15.86 -66.09 -17.35
N ALA A 167 -16.86 -66.77 -16.78
CA ALA A 167 -17.03 -68.20 -16.98
C ALA A 167 -17.49 -68.39 -18.42
N SER A 168 -16.61 -68.93 -19.25
CA SER A 168 -16.91 -69.47 -20.58
C SER A 168 -17.18 -70.96 -20.44
N VAL A 169 -18.33 -71.37 -20.99
CA VAL A 169 -18.71 -72.69 -21.55
C VAL A 169 -18.79 -73.87 -20.60
#